data_AF-A0A1Y1VJ32-F1
#
_entry.id   AF-A0A1Y1VJ32-F1
#
_cell.length_a   1.000
_cell.length_b   1.000
_cell.length_c   1.000
_cell.angle_alpha   90.00
_cell.angle_beta   90.00
_cell.angle_gamma   90.00
#
_symmetry.space_group_name_H-M   'P 1'
#
loop_
_entity.id
_entity.type
_entity.pdbx_description
1 polymer ?
#
loop_
_entity_poly.entity_id
_entity_poly.type
_entity_poly.pdbx_seq_one_letter_code
_entity_poly.pdbx_strand_id
1 'polypeptide(L)'
;MKKRIPILMIIKNLINKGIFNSNKGIRNEASANLIESFGIGNQVYIKNTKIFNNYINDDMPLILNRLSSLKANHLFTIEYSDSTVISNTTFENTSTIFQVLNSYITIEDSVFKNYNIKNSLPLIDYGKMSNIIISNTCFQNITIQGNGIFGEETQYKLSNINVSHSKINSEAFINFNYNNRIELSNIEINDVQCLGDNSSLIKINTNELENSKINIEQLKIYSCQSNGPLIKFKGNMNQIFLKDITIQNNYAYGSLIENTSKKSTMNIDDLIMLNNTNLNKNNCGIFQISNGNQELEILNSEFNNNIANGNGGALCLNDLLSRSIKLYNNKFNNNVSDKNGGAIYIDNYIEGEIILINNTFKENESTYFGGAIYLNKFNKISIEDSKFTGNYAGVSGGAIYTVNDSISYISNIKGNFKGNKASSYGSDYSSQPYYIALNNYNDFIYQKYQSGDYIPLEFSLYDKYNQLVVDRLKYFSDITLKVEVELNDDDEMLDSLIINKSGNIGSFVQGKCDLKYFRILSNKSLNITLKFVSDNNDYHLIFNTTSINLKLNGCDSRNQVTIIDNNRCFHCEQPICHSWCNSTVSYCLPSTINPNVNSPEYNECVCKDGYTGEDCQEYIYEDLL
;
A
#
# COMPACT_ATOMS: atom_id res chain seq x y z
N MET A 1 50.34 58.69 -11.10
CA MET A 1 49.20 58.38 -10.20
C MET A 1 48.11 59.42 -10.37
N LYS A 2 47.01 59.07 -11.03
CA LYS A 2 45.67 59.64 -10.79
C LYS A 2 44.72 58.46 -10.87
N LYS A 3 44.32 57.95 -9.70
CA LYS A 3 43.30 56.91 -9.54
C LYS A 3 42.01 57.42 -10.21
N ARG A 4 41.58 56.81 -11.30
CA ARG A 4 40.17 56.84 -11.69
C ARG A 4 39.47 55.87 -10.74
N ILE A 5 38.84 56.42 -9.71
CA ILE A 5 37.83 55.72 -8.92
C ILE A 5 36.62 55.59 -9.87
N PRO A 6 36.17 54.38 -10.23
CA PRO A 6 34.89 54.25 -10.91
C PRO A 6 33.82 54.55 -9.86
N ILE A 7 33.20 55.71 -9.96
CA ILE A 7 31.93 55.95 -9.27
C ILE A 7 30.94 55.02 -9.97
N LEU A 8 30.61 53.90 -9.33
CA LEU A 8 29.46 53.06 -9.67
C LEU A 8 28.21 53.92 -9.49
N MET A 9 27.76 54.57 -10.56
CA MET A 9 26.52 55.34 -10.55
C MET A 9 25.37 54.36 -10.72
N ILE A 10 24.56 54.17 -9.68
CA ILE A 10 23.34 53.37 -9.75
C ILE A 10 22.36 54.07 -10.69
N ILE A 11 21.98 53.42 -11.79
CA ILE A 11 21.02 53.95 -12.75
C ILE A 11 19.62 53.46 -12.39
N LYS A 12 18.64 54.37 -12.37
CA LYS A 12 17.22 54.04 -12.22
C LYS A 12 16.50 54.26 -13.55
N ASN A 13 15.97 53.20 -14.13
CA ASN A 13 15.19 53.26 -15.36
C ASN A 13 13.70 53.06 -15.07
N LEU A 14 12.83 53.87 -15.69
CA LEU A 14 11.38 53.80 -15.52
C LEU A 14 10.67 53.72 -16.88
N ILE A 15 9.85 52.69 -17.05
CA ILE A 15 8.84 52.57 -18.11
C ILE A 15 7.48 52.67 -17.45
N ASN A 16 6.63 53.58 -17.93
CA ASN A 16 5.26 53.74 -17.42
C ASN A 16 4.29 53.94 -18.58
N LYS A 17 3.15 53.24 -18.57
CA LYS A 17 2.12 53.29 -19.62
C LYS A 17 2.65 52.90 -21.02
N GLY A 18 3.60 51.97 -21.06
CA GLY A 18 4.19 51.48 -22.32
C GLY A 18 3.27 50.50 -23.07
N ILE A 19 3.39 50.47 -24.40
CA ILE A 19 2.74 49.47 -25.28
C ILE A 19 3.81 48.96 -26.23
N PHE A 20 4.21 47.70 -26.08
CA PHE A 20 5.26 47.06 -26.89
C PHE A 20 4.69 45.88 -27.66
N ASN A 21 4.81 45.92 -28.99
CA ASN A 21 4.25 44.91 -29.88
C ASN A 21 5.22 44.55 -31.00
N SER A 22 5.26 43.26 -31.36
CA SER A 22 5.87 42.76 -32.60
C SER A 22 7.38 43.00 -32.76
N ASN A 23 8.12 43.19 -31.66
CA ASN A 23 9.58 43.27 -31.73
C ASN A 23 10.17 41.87 -31.96
N LYS A 24 11.11 41.74 -32.90
CA LYS A 24 11.76 40.47 -33.23
C LYS A 24 13.18 40.34 -32.68
N GLY A 25 13.72 41.42 -32.12
CA GLY A 25 15.05 41.44 -31.51
C GLY A 25 16.15 41.04 -32.49
N ILE A 26 16.09 41.57 -33.73
CA ILE A 26 17.05 41.29 -34.81
C ILE A 26 18.07 42.44 -34.89
N ARG A 27 19.36 42.15 -35.13
CA ARG A 27 20.47 43.13 -35.12
C ARG A 27 20.31 44.36 -36.03
N ASN A 28 19.40 44.32 -37.00
CA ASN A 28 19.19 45.39 -37.98
C ASN A 28 17.84 46.13 -37.79
N GLU A 29 17.08 45.84 -36.73
CA GLU A 29 15.92 46.64 -36.36
C GLU A 29 16.36 47.91 -35.62
N ALA A 30 15.77 49.06 -35.96
CA ALA A 30 16.14 50.39 -35.41
C ALA A 30 15.91 50.55 -33.89
N SER A 31 15.45 49.51 -33.21
CA SER A 31 14.99 49.49 -31.81
C SER A 31 15.38 48.19 -31.11
N ALA A 32 16.62 47.74 -31.30
CA ALA A 32 17.04 46.42 -30.83
C ALA A 32 17.08 46.28 -29.29
N ASN A 33 17.45 47.34 -28.55
CA ASN A 33 17.28 47.43 -27.09
C ASN A 33 16.57 48.76 -26.73
N LEU A 34 15.58 48.74 -25.84
CA LEU A 34 14.89 49.96 -25.36
C LEU A 34 15.67 50.68 -24.25
N ILE A 35 16.29 49.90 -23.36
CA ILE A 35 17.11 50.37 -22.25
C ILE A 35 18.37 49.52 -22.23
N GLU A 36 19.53 50.16 -22.20
CA GLU A 36 20.83 49.50 -22.02
C GLU A 36 21.59 50.18 -20.88
N SER A 37 22.00 49.39 -19.89
CA SER A 37 22.73 49.87 -18.71
C SER A 37 23.80 48.88 -18.27
N PHE A 38 24.94 49.39 -17.80
CA PHE A 38 26.08 48.60 -17.33
C PHE A 38 26.43 49.01 -15.91
N GLY A 39 26.51 48.06 -14.97
CA GLY A 39 26.89 48.32 -13.59
C GLY A 39 26.14 47.48 -12.56
N ILE A 40 26.65 47.45 -11.32
CA ILE A 40 26.02 46.77 -10.17
C ILE A 40 25.01 47.72 -9.52
N GLY A 41 23.88 47.18 -9.07
CA GLY A 41 22.86 47.91 -8.29
C GLY A 41 21.85 48.68 -9.14
N ASN A 42 21.92 48.58 -10.47
CA ASN A 42 20.96 49.22 -11.38
C ASN A 42 19.53 48.76 -11.09
N GLN A 43 18.58 49.69 -11.16
CA GLN A 43 17.17 49.46 -10.85
C GLN A 43 16.31 49.68 -12.10
N VAL A 44 15.35 48.80 -12.31
CA VAL A 44 14.39 48.88 -13.43
C VAL A 44 12.97 48.82 -12.90
N TYR A 45 12.16 49.79 -13.30
CA TYR A 45 10.75 49.88 -12.92
C TYR A 45 9.87 49.86 -14.18
N ILE A 46 8.96 48.91 -14.30
CA ILE A 46 7.97 48.82 -15.38
C ILE A 46 6.59 48.88 -14.76
N LYS A 47 5.77 49.86 -15.15
CA LYS A 47 4.44 50.06 -14.58
C LYS A 47 3.38 50.27 -15.66
N ASN A 48 2.16 49.77 -15.43
CA ASN A 48 0.99 50.04 -16.27
C ASN A 48 1.23 49.72 -17.76
N THR A 49 1.97 48.65 -18.06
CA THR A 49 2.53 48.41 -19.40
C THR A 49 1.88 47.18 -20.05
N LYS A 50 1.81 47.16 -21.39
CA LYS A 50 1.37 46.01 -22.18
C LYS A 50 2.48 45.56 -23.12
N ILE A 51 2.83 44.27 -23.07
CA ILE A 51 3.89 43.66 -23.88
C ILE A 51 3.30 42.44 -24.56
N PHE A 52 3.13 42.48 -25.89
CA PHE A 52 2.46 41.41 -26.63
C PHE A 52 3.15 41.06 -27.94
N ASN A 53 3.20 39.77 -28.30
CA ASN A 53 3.81 39.28 -29.55
C ASN A 53 5.27 39.72 -29.77
N ASN A 54 6.08 39.78 -28.71
CA ASN A 54 7.50 40.12 -28.81
C ASN A 54 8.33 38.83 -28.73
N TYR A 55 9.09 38.53 -29.78
CA TYR A 55 9.85 37.29 -29.94
C TYR A 55 11.32 37.59 -30.23
N ILE A 56 12.19 37.38 -29.26
CA ILE A 56 13.62 37.72 -29.41
C ILE A 56 14.37 36.54 -30.04
N ASN A 57 15.02 36.77 -31.19
CA ASN A 57 15.72 35.73 -31.95
C ASN A 57 17.26 35.86 -31.97
N ASP A 58 17.82 37.08 -31.93
CA ASP A 58 19.28 37.33 -32.06
C ASP A 58 19.91 37.90 -30.77
N ASP A 59 19.42 37.51 -29.58
CA ASP A 59 19.91 38.00 -28.27
C ASP A 59 19.88 39.54 -28.10
N MET A 60 18.89 40.22 -28.68
CA MET A 60 18.66 41.66 -28.49
C MET A 60 17.42 41.86 -27.58
N PRO A 61 17.58 41.85 -26.25
CA PRO A 61 16.47 42.01 -25.31
C PRO A 61 15.92 43.45 -25.31
N LEU A 62 14.63 43.61 -25.02
CA LEU A 62 14.03 44.94 -24.83
C LEU A 62 14.72 45.73 -23.71
N ILE A 63 15.19 45.07 -22.64
CA ILE A 63 15.97 45.70 -21.57
C ILE A 63 17.25 44.90 -21.35
N LEU A 64 18.40 45.57 -21.45
CA LEU A 64 19.72 45.01 -21.21
C LEU A 64 20.36 45.69 -20.01
N ASN A 65 20.43 44.99 -18.87
CA ASN A 65 21.18 45.40 -17.68
C ASN A 65 22.17 44.30 -17.31
N ARG A 66 23.45 44.48 -17.65
CA ARG A 66 24.38 43.36 -17.78
C ARG A 66 25.83 43.71 -17.43
N LEU A 67 26.54 42.71 -16.90
CA LEU A 67 27.99 42.71 -16.64
C LEU A 67 28.71 41.54 -17.34
N SER A 68 28.01 40.46 -17.68
CA SER A 68 28.56 39.23 -18.26
C SER A 68 28.42 39.12 -19.80
N SER A 69 29.09 38.14 -20.44
CA SER A 69 28.96 37.83 -21.88
C SER A 69 27.93 36.70 -22.21
N LEU A 70 27.07 36.31 -21.27
CA LEU A 70 25.97 35.33 -21.44
C LEU A 70 24.87 35.74 -22.43
N LYS A 71 24.77 35.02 -23.55
CA LYS A 71 23.77 35.21 -24.60
C LYS A 71 22.58 34.26 -24.43
N ALA A 72 21.35 34.78 -24.43
CA ALA A 72 20.16 33.98 -24.67
C ALA A 72 18.92 34.84 -25.00
N ASN A 73 17.95 34.24 -25.69
CA ASN A 73 16.73 34.86 -26.21
C ASN A 73 15.69 35.20 -25.12
N HIS A 74 15.81 36.40 -24.53
CA HIS A 74 14.97 36.88 -23.42
C HIS A 74 14.44 38.29 -23.68
N LEU A 75 13.31 38.68 -23.08
CA LEU A 75 12.83 40.07 -23.14
C LEU A 75 13.70 41.01 -22.32
N PHE A 76 14.14 40.58 -21.14
CA PHE A 76 14.91 41.38 -20.19
C PHE A 76 16.12 40.60 -19.69
N THR A 77 17.31 41.20 -19.74
CA THR A 77 18.49 40.70 -19.03
C THR A 77 18.74 41.59 -17.82
N ILE A 78 18.77 40.98 -16.63
CA ILE A 78 18.95 41.69 -15.36
C ILE A 78 20.02 40.99 -14.53
N GLU A 79 21.19 41.60 -14.44
CA GLU A 79 22.30 41.07 -13.64
C GLU A 79 22.67 42.05 -12.50
N TYR A 80 22.94 41.50 -11.31
CA TYR A 80 23.38 42.24 -10.13
C TYR A 80 22.48 43.45 -9.78
N SER A 81 21.17 43.30 -9.93
CA SER A 81 20.18 44.34 -9.59
C SER A 81 19.70 44.20 -8.15
N ASP A 82 19.82 45.28 -7.37
CA ASP A 82 19.33 45.33 -5.99
C ASP A 82 17.80 45.42 -5.92
N SER A 83 17.14 45.90 -6.98
CA SER A 83 15.69 46.08 -7.01
C SER A 83 15.18 46.34 -8.43
N THR A 84 14.48 45.36 -9.00
CA THR A 84 13.65 45.52 -10.21
C THR A 84 12.18 45.27 -9.87
N VAL A 85 11.29 46.17 -10.30
CA VAL A 85 9.85 46.07 -10.00
C VAL A 85 9.02 46.16 -11.28
N ILE A 86 8.11 45.22 -11.45
CA ILE A 86 7.14 45.18 -12.53
C ILE A 86 5.75 45.14 -11.93
N SER A 87 4.94 46.16 -12.20
CA SER A 87 3.61 46.25 -11.63
C SER A 87 2.55 46.61 -12.66
N ASN A 88 1.34 46.08 -12.47
CA ASN A 88 0.20 46.32 -13.37
C ASN A 88 0.57 46.14 -14.84
N THR A 89 1.21 45.01 -15.17
CA THR A 89 1.74 44.75 -16.51
C THR A 89 1.09 43.51 -17.11
N THR A 90 0.71 43.59 -18.38
CA THR A 90 0.19 42.44 -19.15
C THR A 90 1.24 41.95 -20.12
N PHE A 91 1.59 40.67 -20.02
CA PHE A 91 2.41 39.95 -20.96
C PHE A 91 1.55 38.96 -21.75
N GLU A 92 1.68 38.98 -23.08
CA GLU A 92 0.90 38.13 -23.95
C GLU A 92 1.74 37.57 -25.10
N ASN A 93 1.83 36.25 -25.18
CA ASN A 93 2.47 35.55 -26.30
C ASN A 93 3.88 36.08 -26.64
N THR A 94 4.76 36.13 -25.64
CA THR A 94 6.14 36.63 -25.76
C THR A 94 7.19 35.53 -25.63
N SER A 95 8.46 35.84 -25.92
CA SER A 95 9.61 35.05 -25.44
C SER A 95 9.69 35.01 -23.91
N THR A 96 10.60 34.19 -23.38
CA THR A 96 10.96 34.15 -21.95
C THR A 96 11.23 35.57 -21.43
N ILE A 97 10.69 35.89 -20.25
CA ILE A 97 10.71 37.26 -19.77
C ILE A 97 12.11 37.68 -19.31
N PHE A 98 12.75 36.89 -18.44
CA PHE A 98 14.02 37.27 -17.81
C PHE A 98 15.16 36.31 -18.08
N GLN A 99 16.34 36.86 -18.28
CA GLN A 99 17.60 36.24 -17.91
C GLN A 99 18.11 36.94 -16.65
N VAL A 100 18.23 36.22 -15.53
CA VAL A 100 18.59 36.82 -14.24
C VAL A 100 19.82 36.22 -13.58
N LEU A 101 20.64 37.09 -13.01
CA LEU A 101 21.82 36.68 -12.23
C LEU A 101 21.97 37.57 -11.00
N ASN A 102 22.05 36.97 -9.81
CA ASN A 102 22.30 37.65 -8.55
C ASN A 102 21.43 38.92 -8.34
N SER A 103 20.13 38.82 -8.63
CA SER A 103 19.21 39.96 -8.68
C SER A 103 17.95 39.75 -7.86
N TYR A 104 17.31 40.87 -7.46
CA TYR A 104 16.03 40.90 -6.76
C TYR A 104 14.94 41.49 -7.66
N ILE A 105 13.91 40.70 -7.98
CA ILE A 105 12.78 41.12 -8.83
C ILE A 105 11.47 40.98 -8.06
N THR A 106 10.60 41.98 -8.19
CA THR A 106 9.21 41.94 -7.75
C THR A 106 8.28 42.07 -8.95
N ILE A 107 7.33 41.15 -9.07
CA ILE A 107 6.23 41.21 -10.04
C ILE A 107 4.91 41.26 -9.25
N GLU A 108 4.12 42.30 -9.48
CA GLU A 108 2.85 42.50 -8.76
C GLU A 108 1.72 42.90 -9.71
N ASP A 109 0.49 42.56 -9.35
CA ASP A 109 -0.74 42.97 -10.04
C ASP A 109 -0.70 42.73 -11.56
N SER A 110 -0.10 41.64 -12.01
CA SER A 110 0.25 41.42 -13.42
C SER A 110 -0.48 40.22 -14.03
N VAL A 111 -0.50 40.15 -15.37
CA VAL A 111 -1.22 39.09 -16.10
C VAL A 111 -0.33 38.52 -17.20
N PHE A 112 -0.21 37.20 -17.23
CA PHE A 112 0.44 36.41 -18.28
C PHE A 112 -0.63 35.61 -19.01
N LYS A 113 -0.82 35.84 -20.32
CA LYS A 113 -1.88 35.15 -21.05
C LYS A 113 -1.58 34.79 -22.50
N ASN A 114 -2.34 33.82 -23.01
CA ASN A 114 -2.37 33.42 -24.43
C ASN A 114 -1.00 33.01 -24.97
N TYR A 115 -0.28 32.20 -24.22
CA TYR A 115 1.04 31.71 -24.63
C TYR A 115 0.91 30.41 -25.42
N ASN A 116 1.68 30.29 -26.50
CA ASN A 116 1.92 29.03 -27.20
C ASN A 116 3.40 28.94 -27.54
N ILE A 117 4.19 28.41 -26.60
CA ILE A 117 5.64 28.40 -26.68
C ILE A 117 6.14 26.96 -26.83
N LYS A 118 7.04 26.76 -27.81
CA LYS A 118 7.88 25.58 -27.91
C LYS A 118 9.33 26.01 -27.70
N ASN A 119 9.82 25.92 -26.47
CA ASN A 119 11.13 26.42 -26.10
C ASN A 119 11.75 25.54 -24.99
N SER A 120 13.08 25.47 -24.97
CA SER A 120 13.82 24.83 -23.89
C SER A 120 13.94 25.72 -22.65
N LEU A 121 13.62 27.01 -22.74
CA LEU A 121 13.67 27.95 -21.63
C LEU A 121 12.30 28.06 -20.91
N PRO A 122 12.29 28.27 -19.58
CA PRO A 122 11.07 28.57 -18.83
C PRO A 122 10.39 29.86 -19.31
N LEU A 123 9.12 30.08 -18.96
CA LEU A 123 8.38 31.27 -19.37
C LEU A 123 8.86 32.55 -18.67
N ILE A 124 8.98 32.53 -17.35
CA ILE A 124 9.29 33.71 -16.54
C ILE A 124 10.77 34.01 -16.60
N ASP A 125 11.62 33.10 -16.17
CA ASP A 125 13.04 33.38 -16.08
C ASP A 125 13.94 32.18 -16.39
N TYR A 126 15.16 32.52 -16.79
CA TYR A 126 16.30 31.63 -16.76
C TYR A 126 17.40 32.31 -15.95
N GLY A 127 17.58 31.88 -14.70
CA GLY A 127 18.53 32.54 -13.84
C GLY A 127 19.09 31.74 -12.69
N LYS A 128 20.11 32.34 -12.05
CA LYS A 128 20.88 31.75 -10.95
C LYS A 128 21.05 32.74 -9.82
N MET A 129 21.08 32.24 -8.58
CA MET A 129 21.33 33.01 -7.36
C MET A 129 20.44 34.26 -7.21
N SER A 130 19.24 34.23 -7.77
CA SER A 130 18.31 35.38 -7.81
C SER A 130 17.06 35.10 -6.99
N ASN A 131 16.38 36.17 -6.58
CA ASN A 131 15.13 36.11 -5.83
C ASN A 131 14.03 36.81 -6.63
N ILE A 132 12.93 36.10 -6.86
CA ILE A 132 11.75 36.65 -7.53
C ILE A 132 10.54 36.52 -6.61
N ILE A 133 9.92 37.65 -6.29
CA ILE A 133 8.66 37.72 -5.56
C ILE A 133 7.55 37.99 -6.57
N ILE A 134 6.52 37.14 -6.58
CA ILE A 134 5.34 37.33 -7.44
C ILE A 134 4.09 37.40 -6.57
N SER A 135 3.31 38.46 -6.75
CA SER A 135 2.07 38.67 -6.02
C SER A 135 0.93 39.10 -6.93
N ASN A 136 -0.31 38.77 -6.55
CA ASN A 136 -1.55 39.22 -7.20
C ASN A 136 -1.52 39.04 -8.74
N THR A 137 -1.06 37.87 -9.20
CA THR A 137 -0.72 37.65 -10.61
C THR A 137 -1.52 36.49 -11.19
N CYS A 138 -1.98 36.65 -12.43
CA CYS A 138 -2.78 35.64 -13.14
C CYS A 138 -2.01 35.05 -14.33
N PHE A 139 -2.06 33.72 -14.47
CA PHE A 139 -1.53 32.94 -15.58
C PHE A 139 -2.70 32.24 -16.28
N GLN A 140 -3.02 32.61 -17.53
CA GLN A 140 -4.21 32.12 -18.22
C GLN A 140 -3.92 31.68 -19.65
N ASN A 141 -4.47 30.54 -20.07
CA ASN A 141 -4.34 30.08 -21.46
C ASN A 141 -2.87 29.95 -21.88
N ILE A 142 -2.09 29.19 -21.12
CA ILE A 142 -0.67 28.98 -21.33
C ILE A 142 -0.45 27.57 -21.87
N THR A 143 0.13 27.48 -23.07
CA THR A 143 0.60 26.22 -23.66
C THR A 143 2.12 26.27 -23.77
N ILE A 144 2.81 25.38 -23.05
CA ILE A 144 4.28 25.27 -23.09
C ILE A 144 4.70 23.85 -23.46
N GLN A 145 5.67 23.75 -24.38
CA GLN A 145 6.36 22.50 -24.73
C GLN A 145 7.86 22.67 -24.50
N GLY A 146 8.45 21.79 -23.69
CA GLY A 146 9.90 21.71 -23.47
C GLY A 146 10.39 22.13 -22.08
N ASN A 147 9.72 23.08 -21.40
CA ASN A 147 10.07 23.50 -20.03
C ASN A 147 8.81 23.94 -19.22
N GLY A 148 8.98 24.38 -17.96
CA GLY A 148 7.92 24.90 -17.09
C GLY A 148 7.76 26.43 -17.16
N ILE A 149 7.09 27.02 -16.17
CA ILE A 149 6.93 28.48 -16.08
C ILE A 149 8.14 29.15 -15.43
N PHE A 150 8.67 28.57 -14.36
CA PHE A 150 9.68 29.18 -13.51
C PHE A 150 11.06 28.57 -13.76
N GLY A 151 12.10 29.39 -13.67
CA GLY A 151 13.49 28.95 -13.66
C GLY A 151 13.83 28.09 -12.45
N GLU A 152 14.60 27.03 -12.67
CA GLU A 152 14.83 25.98 -11.68
C GLU A 152 15.68 26.41 -10.48
N GLU A 153 16.69 27.26 -10.68
CA GLU A 153 17.70 27.66 -9.67
C GLU A 153 17.42 29.02 -8.99
N THR A 154 16.31 29.66 -9.35
CA THR A 154 15.87 30.93 -8.76
C THR A 154 15.01 30.66 -7.51
N GLN A 155 15.15 31.50 -6.48
CA GLN A 155 14.31 31.43 -5.29
C GLN A 155 13.01 32.21 -5.51
N TYR A 156 11.87 31.59 -5.17
CA TYR A 156 10.55 32.20 -5.35
C TYR A 156 9.79 32.34 -4.05
N LYS A 157 9.06 33.45 -3.98
CA LYS A 157 7.94 33.63 -3.05
C LYS A 157 6.71 33.99 -3.86
N LEU A 158 5.69 33.12 -3.83
CA LEU A 158 4.48 33.28 -4.62
C LEU A 158 3.30 33.52 -3.68
N SER A 159 2.52 34.56 -3.96
CA SER A 159 1.34 34.91 -3.17
C SER A 159 0.18 35.37 -4.05
N ASN A 160 -1.05 34.96 -3.75
CA ASN A 160 -2.25 35.38 -4.49
C ASN A 160 -2.12 35.14 -6.00
N ILE A 161 -1.78 33.89 -6.38
CA ILE A 161 -1.59 33.51 -7.79
C ILE A 161 -2.79 32.71 -8.28
N ASN A 162 -3.27 33.02 -9.47
CA ASN A 162 -4.29 32.23 -10.16
C ASN A 162 -3.72 31.66 -11.46
N VAL A 163 -3.90 30.36 -11.68
CA VAL A 163 -3.53 29.65 -12.90
C VAL A 163 -4.78 29.02 -13.50
N SER A 164 -5.06 29.27 -14.77
CA SER A 164 -6.21 28.64 -15.43
C SER A 164 -6.02 28.25 -16.90
N HIS A 165 -6.77 27.24 -17.34
CA HIS A 165 -6.94 26.83 -18.73
C HIS A 165 -5.62 26.59 -19.46
N SER A 166 -4.69 25.86 -18.84
CA SER A 166 -3.30 25.77 -19.31
C SER A 166 -2.87 24.33 -19.59
N LYS A 167 -1.93 24.15 -20.50
CA LYS A 167 -1.40 22.85 -20.89
C LYS A 167 0.12 22.88 -20.94
N ILE A 168 0.75 21.89 -20.34
CA ILE A 168 2.20 21.74 -20.43
C ILE A 168 2.57 20.37 -20.97
N ASN A 169 3.59 20.34 -21.80
CA ASN A 169 4.30 19.13 -22.18
C ASN A 169 5.76 19.28 -21.75
N SER A 170 5.97 19.15 -20.45
CA SER A 170 7.25 19.27 -19.75
C SER A 170 7.17 18.55 -18.41
N GLU A 171 8.26 18.58 -17.63
CA GLU A 171 8.34 17.88 -16.34
C GLU A 171 7.35 18.42 -15.29
N ALA A 172 7.21 19.74 -15.16
CA ALA A 172 6.21 20.33 -14.27
C ALA A 172 5.84 21.76 -14.64
N PHE A 173 4.68 22.21 -14.17
CA PHE A 173 4.20 23.59 -14.39
C PHE A 173 5.00 24.57 -13.51
N ILE A 174 5.08 24.27 -12.22
CA ILE A 174 6.02 24.85 -11.25
C ILE A 174 7.10 23.80 -10.98
N ASN A 175 8.35 24.07 -11.35
CA ASN A 175 9.49 23.19 -11.10
C ASN A 175 10.56 23.93 -10.28
N PHE A 176 10.68 23.61 -8.99
CA PHE A 176 11.69 24.19 -8.12
C PHE A 176 12.77 23.15 -7.81
N ASN A 177 14.02 23.47 -8.18
CA ASN A 177 15.19 22.64 -7.88
C ASN A 177 16.17 23.43 -7.00
N TYR A 178 16.84 22.75 -6.06
CA TYR A 178 17.88 23.38 -5.21
C TYR A 178 17.39 24.59 -4.36
N ASN A 179 16.09 24.67 -4.08
CA ASN A 179 15.52 25.70 -3.21
C ASN A 179 15.36 25.18 -1.77
N ASN A 180 16.06 25.82 -0.83
CA ASN A 180 16.01 25.47 0.60
C ASN A 180 14.88 26.15 1.38
N ARG A 181 14.23 27.16 0.80
CA ARG A 181 13.08 27.88 1.36
C ARG A 181 12.07 28.14 0.27
N ILE A 182 10.88 27.57 0.41
CA ILE A 182 9.78 27.75 -0.53
C ILE A 182 8.57 28.23 0.26
N GLU A 183 7.99 29.34 -0.18
CA GLU A 183 6.80 29.94 0.41
C GLU A 183 5.75 30.15 -0.69
N LEU A 184 4.67 29.38 -0.60
CA LEU A 184 3.51 29.46 -1.48
C LEU A 184 2.28 29.80 -0.63
N SER A 185 1.63 30.93 -0.91
CA SER A 185 0.43 31.33 -0.18
C SER A 185 -0.71 31.76 -1.10
N ASN A 186 -1.93 31.29 -0.80
CA ASN A 186 -3.15 31.64 -1.55
C ASN A 186 -2.97 31.45 -3.07
N ILE A 187 -2.79 30.19 -3.48
CA ILE A 187 -2.57 29.80 -4.87
C ILE A 187 -3.78 29.01 -5.35
N GLU A 188 -4.34 29.38 -6.50
CA GLU A 188 -5.44 28.66 -7.13
C GLU A 188 -5.00 28.17 -8.52
N ILE A 189 -5.17 26.88 -8.79
CA ILE A 189 -4.85 26.22 -10.05
C ILE A 189 -6.08 25.47 -10.52
N ASN A 190 -6.62 25.85 -11.68
CA ASN A 190 -7.83 25.25 -12.23
C ASN A 190 -7.69 24.90 -13.72
N ASP A 191 -8.19 23.75 -14.14
CA ASP A 191 -8.17 23.33 -15.56
C ASP A 191 -6.76 23.39 -16.16
N VAL A 192 -5.82 22.65 -15.54
CA VAL A 192 -4.45 22.50 -16.03
C VAL A 192 -4.15 21.05 -16.40
N GLN A 193 -3.58 20.84 -17.58
CA GLN A 193 -3.21 19.52 -18.10
C GLN A 193 -1.69 19.38 -18.22
N CYS A 194 -1.10 18.47 -17.45
CA CYS A 194 0.31 18.10 -17.54
C CYS A 194 0.46 16.82 -18.36
N LEU A 195 0.91 16.97 -19.61
CA LEU A 195 0.97 15.93 -20.63
C LEU A 195 2.37 15.33 -20.81
N GLY A 196 3.40 15.90 -20.17
CA GLY A 196 4.76 15.34 -20.21
C GLY A 196 4.85 14.01 -19.46
N ASP A 197 5.87 13.21 -19.78
CA ASP A 197 6.08 11.92 -19.10
C ASP A 197 6.30 12.12 -17.59
N ASN A 198 5.50 11.44 -16.77
CA ASN A 198 5.52 11.56 -15.31
C ASN A 198 5.49 13.01 -14.79
N SER A 199 4.74 13.87 -15.48
CA SER A 199 4.70 15.31 -15.21
C SER A 199 3.81 15.71 -14.03
N SER A 200 4.08 16.88 -13.46
CA SER A 200 3.39 17.41 -12.27
C SER A 200 2.88 18.84 -12.45
N LEU A 201 1.95 19.27 -11.59
CA LEU A 201 1.64 20.71 -11.45
C LEU A 201 2.74 21.40 -10.67
N ILE A 202 3.07 20.86 -9.49
CA ILE A 202 4.06 21.41 -8.59
C ILE A 202 5.08 20.33 -8.30
N LYS A 203 6.33 20.56 -8.73
CA LYS A 203 7.46 19.71 -8.39
C LYS A 203 8.46 20.51 -7.56
N ILE A 204 8.74 20.01 -6.37
CA ILE A 204 9.70 20.60 -5.44
C ILE A 204 10.75 19.56 -5.13
N ASN A 205 11.97 19.81 -5.60
CA ASN A 205 13.12 18.95 -5.36
C ASN A 205 14.25 19.74 -4.69
N THR A 206 14.47 19.47 -3.40
CA THR A 206 15.50 20.14 -2.62
C THR A 206 16.89 19.52 -2.81
N ASN A 207 17.01 18.45 -3.61
CA ASN A 207 18.25 17.73 -3.90
C ASN A 207 19.02 17.37 -2.60
N GLU A 208 20.33 17.57 -2.58
CA GLU A 208 21.21 17.23 -1.45
C GLU A 208 21.16 18.26 -0.30
N LEU A 209 20.33 19.31 -0.40
CA LEU A 209 20.24 20.33 0.64
C LEU A 209 19.69 19.77 1.95
N GLU A 210 20.34 20.13 3.05
CA GLU A 210 19.90 19.80 4.39
C GLU A 210 18.96 20.88 4.95
N ASN A 211 18.00 20.47 5.78
CA ASN A 211 17.09 21.35 6.51
C ASN A 211 16.24 22.29 5.62
N SER A 212 15.87 21.83 4.43
CA SER A 212 15.04 22.62 3.52
C SER A 212 13.62 22.77 4.09
N LYS A 213 13.05 23.98 4.04
CA LYS A 213 11.71 24.29 4.54
C LYS A 213 10.77 24.64 3.40
N ILE A 214 9.65 23.95 3.34
CA ILE A 214 8.62 24.13 2.32
C ILE A 214 7.33 24.47 3.05
N ASN A 215 6.83 25.68 2.88
CA ASN A 215 5.57 26.14 3.44
C ASN A 215 4.56 26.41 2.32
N ILE A 216 3.43 25.71 2.36
CA ILE A 216 2.34 25.87 1.41
C ILE A 216 1.06 26.09 2.21
N GLU A 217 0.45 27.26 2.03
CA GLU A 217 -0.76 27.65 2.74
C GLU A 217 -1.83 28.10 1.73
N GLN A 218 -3.08 27.70 1.96
CA GLN A 218 -4.22 28.14 1.15
C GLN A 218 -4.07 27.79 -0.35
N LEU A 219 -3.62 26.56 -0.65
CA LEU A 219 -3.51 26.06 -2.03
C LEU A 219 -4.81 25.35 -2.44
N LYS A 220 -5.29 25.70 -3.63
CA LYS A 220 -6.49 25.13 -4.23
C LYS A 220 -6.19 24.58 -5.63
N ILE A 221 -6.51 23.30 -5.86
CA ILE A 221 -6.30 22.63 -7.16
C ILE A 221 -7.59 21.95 -7.62
N TYR A 222 -8.10 22.35 -8.78
CA TYR A 222 -9.37 21.86 -9.33
C TYR A 222 -9.29 21.43 -10.79
N SER A 223 -9.98 20.35 -11.14
CA SER A 223 -10.19 19.94 -12.53
C SER A 223 -8.89 19.79 -13.34
N CYS A 224 -7.80 19.40 -12.68
CA CYS A 224 -6.49 19.24 -13.29
C CYS A 224 -6.20 17.78 -13.63
N GLN A 225 -5.29 17.60 -14.59
CA GLN A 225 -4.81 16.29 -15.01
C GLN A 225 -3.30 16.23 -15.05
N SER A 226 -2.69 15.12 -14.61
CA SER A 226 -1.25 14.88 -14.75
C SER A 226 -0.90 13.43 -15.13
N ASN A 227 0.18 13.27 -15.89
CA ASN A 227 0.73 11.94 -16.20
C ASN A 227 1.64 11.37 -15.11
N GLY A 228 1.99 12.19 -14.11
CA GLY A 228 2.61 11.77 -12.86
C GLY A 228 1.80 12.29 -11.66
N PRO A 229 2.42 12.51 -10.49
CA PRO A 229 1.75 13.13 -9.36
C PRO A 229 1.42 14.61 -9.60
N LEU A 230 0.35 15.16 -9.00
CA LEU A 230 0.05 16.59 -9.14
C LEU A 230 1.07 17.43 -8.37
N ILE A 231 1.37 17.05 -7.13
CA ILE A 231 2.37 17.66 -6.27
C ILE A 231 3.41 16.60 -5.92
N LYS A 232 4.67 16.88 -6.24
CA LYS A 232 5.79 15.98 -5.95
C LYS A 232 6.83 16.65 -5.07
N PHE A 233 7.12 16.02 -3.94
CA PHE A 233 8.21 16.38 -3.05
C PHE A 233 9.34 15.37 -3.15
N LYS A 234 10.57 15.87 -3.30
CA LYS A 234 11.80 15.09 -3.29
C LYS A 234 12.92 15.85 -2.61
N GLY A 235 13.81 15.15 -1.91
CA GLY A 235 14.95 15.76 -1.25
C GLY A 235 15.71 14.80 -0.35
N ASN A 236 16.90 15.19 0.09
CA ASN A 236 17.67 14.44 1.08
C ASN A 236 17.10 14.63 2.49
N MET A 237 16.87 15.89 2.92
CA MET A 237 16.27 16.23 4.21
C MET A 237 15.40 17.49 4.12
N ASN A 238 14.09 17.35 4.32
CA ASN A 238 13.15 18.48 4.24
C ASN A 238 12.07 18.48 5.35
N GLN A 239 11.57 19.68 5.64
CA GLN A 239 10.41 19.94 6.48
C GLN A 239 9.31 20.54 5.61
N ILE A 240 8.16 19.88 5.56
CA ILE A 240 7.03 20.27 4.71
C ILE A 240 5.86 20.61 5.60
N PHE A 241 5.34 21.82 5.45
CA PHE A 241 4.16 22.32 6.14
C PHE A 241 3.08 22.61 5.11
N LEU A 242 1.96 21.92 5.24
CA LEU A 242 0.78 22.08 4.38
C LEU A 242 -0.39 22.52 5.25
N LYS A 243 -0.98 23.67 4.93
CA LYS A 243 -2.13 24.19 5.67
C LYS A 243 -3.23 24.71 4.76
N ASP A 244 -4.49 24.43 5.09
CA ASP A 244 -5.65 24.93 4.36
C ASP A 244 -5.60 24.55 2.87
N ILE A 245 -5.37 23.28 2.57
CA ILE A 245 -5.16 22.80 1.20
C ILE A 245 -6.45 22.13 0.69
N THR A 246 -6.90 22.47 -0.52
CA THR A 246 -8.03 21.81 -1.18
C THR A 246 -7.62 21.28 -2.54
N ILE A 247 -7.75 19.98 -2.75
CA ILE A 247 -7.50 19.32 -4.05
C ILE A 247 -8.76 18.53 -4.41
N GLN A 248 -9.43 18.95 -5.48
CA GLN A 248 -10.74 18.40 -5.83
C GLN A 248 -10.95 18.15 -7.34
N ASN A 249 -11.63 17.05 -7.66
CA ASN A 249 -12.01 16.68 -9.04
C ASN A 249 -10.81 16.54 -10.00
N ASN A 250 -9.69 15.98 -9.53
CA ASN A 250 -8.48 15.83 -10.35
C ASN A 250 -8.21 14.38 -10.73
N TYR A 251 -7.49 14.20 -11.85
CA TYR A 251 -7.08 12.90 -12.37
C TYR A 251 -5.56 12.84 -12.50
N ALA A 252 -4.93 11.78 -12.02
CA ALA A 252 -3.49 11.60 -12.18
C ALA A 252 -3.14 10.16 -12.54
N TYR A 253 -2.14 9.96 -13.39
CA TYR A 253 -1.48 8.67 -13.59
C TYR A 253 -0.38 8.44 -12.53
N GLY A 254 -0.67 8.88 -11.31
CA GLY A 254 0.15 8.80 -10.10
C GLY A 254 -0.64 9.36 -8.92
N SER A 255 -0.05 9.35 -7.73
CA SER A 255 -0.67 9.89 -6.53
C SER A 255 -0.77 11.41 -6.63
N LEU A 256 -1.84 12.03 -6.17
CA LEU A 256 -2.00 13.48 -6.31
C LEU A 256 -0.98 14.26 -5.46
N ILE A 257 -0.69 13.77 -4.26
CA ILE A 257 0.46 14.23 -3.48
C ILE A 257 1.41 13.04 -3.34
N GLU A 258 2.66 13.23 -3.71
CA GLU A 258 3.71 12.23 -3.57
C GLU A 258 4.92 12.82 -2.84
N ASN A 259 5.36 12.17 -1.78
CA ASN A 259 6.64 12.46 -1.11
C ASN A 259 7.57 11.26 -1.22
N THR A 260 8.72 11.48 -1.86
CA THR A 260 9.80 10.50 -2.03
C THR A 260 11.12 10.98 -1.45
N SER A 261 11.10 11.94 -0.51
CA SER A 261 12.30 12.39 0.18
C SER A 261 12.97 11.26 0.96
N LYS A 262 14.29 11.31 1.18
CA LYS A 262 14.99 10.32 2.01
C LYS A 262 14.74 10.51 3.51
N LYS A 263 14.66 11.77 3.96
CA LYS A 263 14.30 12.16 5.33
C LYS A 263 13.32 13.31 5.27
N SER A 264 12.10 13.13 5.79
CA SER A 264 11.11 14.21 5.82
C SER A 264 10.40 14.27 7.16
N THR A 265 10.05 15.49 7.55
CA THR A 265 8.99 15.75 8.54
C THR A 265 7.90 16.53 7.82
N MET A 266 6.70 15.95 7.75
CA MET A 266 5.56 16.51 7.03
C MET A 266 4.40 16.72 8.00
N ASN A 267 4.01 17.99 8.16
CA ASN A 267 2.91 18.41 9.02
C ASN A 267 1.79 18.97 8.16
N ILE A 268 0.61 18.42 8.33
CA ILE A 268 -0.57 18.72 7.51
C ILE A 268 -1.73 19.08 8.44
N ASP A 269 -2.32 20.25 8.21
CA ASP A 269 -3.50 20.73 8.93
C ASP A 269 -4.53 21.23 7.92
N ASP A 270 -5.78 20.83 8.08
CA ASP A 270 -6.89 21.23 7.20
C ASP A 270 -6.65 20.92 5.69
N LEU A 271 -6.32 19.66 5.38
CA LEU A 271 -6.26 19.14 4.00
C LEU A 271 -7.61 18.55 3.57
N ILE A 272 -8.13 18.98 2.42
CA ILE A 272 -9.35 18.45 1.80
C ILE A 272 -9.00 17.81 0.45
N MET A 273 -9.15 16.48 0.36
CA MET A 273 -9.03 15.69 -0.87
C MET A 273 -10.41 15.15 -1.26
N LEU A 274 -11.03 15.72 -2.31
CA LEU A 274 -12.40 15.39 -2.70
C LEU A 274 -12.53 14.93 -4.17
N ASN A 275 -13.16 13.79 -4.41
CA ASN A 275 -13.49 13.29 -5.76
C ASN A 275 -12.26 13.18 -6.68
N ASN A 276 -11.12 12.77 -6.16
CA ASN A 276 -9.90 12.62 -6.95
C ASN A 276 -9.70 11.18 -7.41
N THR A 277 -8.97 11.00 -8.51
CA THR A 277 -8.68 9.66 -9.05
C THR A 277 -7.19 9.49 -9.37
N ASN A 278 -6.57 8.48 -8.77
CA ASN A 278 -5.28 7.93 -9.21
C ASN A 278 -5.55 6.73 -10.13
N LEU A 279 -5.27 6.92 -11.42
CA LEU A 279 -5.52 5.93 -12.48
C LEU A 279 -4.45 4.84 -12.56
N ASN A 280 -3.31 5.02 -11.89
CA ASN A 280 -2.18 4.11 -11.99
C ASN A 280 -2.34 2.91 -11.05
N LYS A 281 -2.45 1.71 -11.62
CA LYS A 281 -2.67 0.45 -10.91
C LYS A 281 -1.47 -0.04 -10.10
N ASN A 282 -0.28 0.48 -10.39
CA ASN A 282 0.98 0.08 -9.76
C ASN A 282 1.38 1.05 -8.65
N ASN A 283 0.96 2.31 -8.74
CA ASN A 283 1.09 3.27 -7.65
C ASN A 283 -0.04 3.06 -6.63
N CYS A 284 0.08 3.68 -5.47
CA CYS A 284 -0.89 3.54 -4.38
C CYS A 284 -1.20 4.92 -3.81
N GLY A 285 -2.38 5.08 -3.22
CA GLY A 285 -2.76 6.34 -2.59
C GLY A 285 -3.21 7.40 -3.59
N ILE A 286 -4.07 8.27 -3.09
CA ILE A 286 -4.24 9.63 -3.61
C ILE A 286 -3.18 10.54 -2.98
N PHE A 287 -2.80 10.22 -1.74
CA PHE A 287 -1.63 10.71 -1.05
C PHE A 287 -0.66 9.56 -0.85
N GLN A 288 0.57 9.68 -1.34
CA GLN A 288 1.61 8.69 -1.14
C GLN A 288 2.82 9.28 -0.44
N ILE A 289 3.30 8.56 0.59
CA ILE A 289 4.62 8.75 1.15
C ILE A 289 5.37 7.44 0.99
N SER A 290 6.55 7.51 0.39
CA SER A 290 7.37 6.33 0.16
C SER A 290 8.84 6.60 0.37
N ASN A 291 9.54 5.54 0.75
CA ASN A 291 10.98 5.49 0.92
C ASN A 291 11.50 6.36 2.07
N GLY A 292 12.50 5.84 2.78
CA GLY A 292 13.29 6.62 3.72
C GLY A 292 12.67 6.77 5.11
N ASN A 293 13.11 7.80 5.83
CA ASN A 293 12.80 8.06 7.23
C ASN A 293 11.83 9.24 7.33
N GLN A 294 10.56 8.94 7.60
CA GLN A 294 9.44 9.85 7.42
C GLN A 294 8.68 10.06 8.73
N GLU A 295 8.56 11.31 9.17
CA GLU A 295 7.57 11.70 10.17
C GLU A 295 6.39 12.36 9.48
N LEU A 296 5.20 11.89 9.81
CA LEU A 296 3.95 12.38 9.25
C LEU A 296 2.98 12.70 10.38
N GLU A 297 2.47 13.92 10.39
CA GLU A 297 1.34 14.32 11.20
C GLU A 297 0.25 14.92 10.31
N ILE A 298 -0.96 14.36 10.37
CA ILE A 298 -2.14 14.88 9.66
C ILE A 298 -3.24 15.16 10.67
N LEU A 299 -3.71 16.40 10.67
CA LEU A 299 -4.71 16.94 11.58
C LEU A 299 -5.91 17.46 10.78
N ASN A 300 -7.12 17.27 11.34
CA ASN A 300 -8.35 17.94 10.92
C ASN A 300 -8.66 17.83 9.41
N SER A 301 -8.18 16.77 8.76
CA SER A 301 -8.22 16.64 7.30
C SER A 301 -9.35 15.72 6.83
N GLU A 302 -9.80 15.91 5.60
CA GLU A 302 -10.88 15.13 4.98
C GLU A 302 -10.45 14.51 3.65
N PHE A 303 -10.64 13.20 3.52
CA PHE A 303 -10.47 12.43 2.30
C PHE A 303 -11.83 11.83 1.92
N ASN A 304 -12.47 12.40 0.91
CA ASN A 304 -13.83 12.08 0.53
C ASN A 304 -13.94 11.63 -0.94
N ASN A 305 -14.60 10.49 -1.18
CA ASN A 305 -14.92 9.99 -2.53
C ASN A 305 -13.70 9.87 -3.45
N ASN A 306 -12.52 9.54 -2.93
CA ASN A 306 -11.34 9.38 -3.77
C ASN A 306 -11.18 7.92 -4.23
N ILE A 307 -10.61 7.73 -5.41
CA ILE A 307 -10.45 6.41 -6.03
C ILE A 307 -8.98 6.21 -6.40
N ALA A 308 -8.38 5.13 -5.89
CA ALA A 308 -7.07 4.68 -6.34
C ALA A 308 -7.20 3.30 -7.01
N ASN A 309 -6.77 3.20 -8.28
CA ASN A 309 -6.75 1.92 -9.00
C ASN A 309 -5.67 0.93 -8.47
N GLY A 310 -4.87 1.37 -7.49
CA GLY A 310 -3.90 0.57 -6.76
C GLY A 310 -4.35 0.25 -5.34
N ASN A 311 -3.41 0.26 -4.39
CA ASN A 311 -3.72 0.14 -2.96
C ASN A 311 -3.98 1.52 -2.33
N GLY A 312 -4.70 1.60 -1.21
CA GLY A 312 -4.91 2.84 -0.45
C GLY A 312 -5.78 3.85 -1.20
N GLY A 313 -7.09 3.83 -1.01
CA GLY A 313 -7.98 4.76 -1.74
C GLY A 313 -7.77 6.23 -1.37
N ALA A 314 -7.17 6.52 -0.21
CA ALA A 314 -6.79 7.85 0.23
C ALA A 314 -5.28 7.95 0.49
N LEU A 315 -4.76 7.26 1.52
CA LEU A 315 -3.38 7.37 1.97
C LEU A 315 -2.63 6.05 1.73
N CYS A 316 -1.43 6.15 1.17
CA CYS A 316 -0.49 5.04 1.04
C CYS A 316 0.84 5.38 1.68
N LEU A 317 1.29 4.50 2.57
CA LEU A 317 2.57 4.58 3.28
C LEU A 317 3.34 3.30 2.97
N ASN A 318 4.43 3.40 2.22
CA ASN A 318 5.17 2.21 1.77
C ASN A 318 6.70 2.37 1.92
N ASP A 319 7.39 1.30 2.28
CA ASP A 319 8.85 1.21 2.37
C ASP A 319 9.46 2.28 3.29
N LEU A 320 8.91 2.38 4.50
CA LEU A 320 9.26 3.38 5.49
C LEU A 320 10.16 2.77 6.57
N LEU A 321 11.38 3.31 6.70
CA LEU A 321 12.41 2.73 7.57
C LEU A 321 12.16 3.05 9.04
N SER A 322 11.94 4.32 9.39
CA SER A 322 11.74 4.74 10.78
C SER A 322 11.16 6.14 10.87
N ARG A 323 10.14 6.32 11.73
CA ARG A 323 9.73 7.49 12.54
C ARG A 323 8.29 7.28 13.05
N SER A 324 7.50 8.32 13.33
CA SER A 324 6.11 8.19 13.79
C SER A 324 5.13 8.68 12.74
N ILE A 325 4.04 7.94 12.55
CA ILE A 325 2.88 8.35 11.76
C ILE A 325 1.75 8.67 12.74
N LYS A 326 1.21 9.88 12.66
CA LYS A 326 0.15 10.32 13.56
C LYS A 326 -1.00 10.94 12.77
N LEU A 327 -2.19 10.39 12.93
CA LEU A 327 -3.41 10.90 12.32
C LEU A 327 -4.40 11.28 13.43
N TYR A 328 -4.76 12.55 13.53
CA TYR A 328 -5.73 13.06 14.51
C TYR A 328 -6.92 13.75 13.85
N ASN A 329 -8.12 13.46 14.34
CA ASN A 329 -9.35 14.16 13.95
C ASN A 329 -9.64 14.16 12.45
N ASN A 330 -9.18 13.15 11.71
CA ASN A 330 -9.38 13.09 10.26
C ASN A 330 -10.64 12.31 9.89
N LYS A 331 -11.16 12.58 8.68
CA LYS A 331 -12.28 11.85 8.09
C LYS A 331 -11.87 11.20 6.78
N PHE A 332 -12.10 9.90 6.68
CA PHE A 332 -11.93 9.11 5.46
C PHE A 332 -13.30 8.54 5.09
N ASN A 333 -13.96 9.15 4.10
CA ASN A 333 -15.31 8.75 3.69
C ASN A 333 -15.35 8.32 2.23
N ASN A 334 -15.99 7.19 1.94
CA ASN A 334 -16.27 6.75 0.58
C ASN A 334 -15.02 6.65 -0.31
N ASN A 335 -13.86 6.36 0.26
CA ASN A 335 -12.65 6.15 -0.53
C ASN A 335 -12.62 4.69 -1.01
N VAL A 336 -12.16 4.50 -2.25
CA VAL A 336 -12.16 3.21 -2.93
C VAL A 336 -10.75 2.87 -3.39
N SER A 337 -10.35 1.63 -3.09
CA SER A 337 -9.12 1.00 -3.56
C SER A 337 -9.47 -0.22 -4.40
N ASP A 338 -8.96 -0.28 -5.63
CA ASP A 338 -9.14 -1.47 -6.48
C ASP A 338 -8.35 -2.69 -5.98
N LYS A 339 -7.53 -2.52 -4.93
CA LYS A 339 -6.77 -3.60 -4.28
C LYS A 339 -7.07 -3.66 -2.77
N ASN A 340 -6.14 -3.21 -1.94
CA ASN A 340 -6.22 -3.29 -0.47
C ASN A 340 -6.30 -1.91 0.15
N GLY A 341 -6.87 -1.82 1.35
CA GLY A 341 -6.91 -0.58 2.13
C GLY A 341 -7.81 0.46 1.48
N GLY A 342 -9.12 0.38 1.68
CA GLY A 342 -10.06 1.28 0.99
C GLY A 342 -9.82 2.76 1.29
N ALA A 343 -9.32 3.08 2.50
CA ALA A 343 -8.78 4.40 2.82
C ALA A 343 -7.25 4.38 2.93
N ILE A 344 -6.70 3.55 3.82
CA ILE A 344 -5.29 3.59 4.19
C ILE A 344 -4.64 2.25 3.86
N TYR A 345 -3.50 2.30 3.16
CA TYR A 345 -2.62 1.16 2.95
C TYR A 345 -1.25 1.43 3.57
N ILE A 346 -0.78 0.51 4.40
CA ILE A 346 0.55 0.56 5.02
C ILE A 346 1.29 -0.74 4.73
N ASP A 347 2.51 -0.61 4.22
CA ASP A 347 3.37 -1.74 3.89
C ASP A 347 4.84 -1.42 4.21
N ASN A 348 5.59 -2.42 4.69
CA ASN A 348 6.99 -2.32 5.08
C ASN A 348 7.30 -1.12 6.00
N TYR A 349 6.68 -1.06 7.19
CA TYR A 349 6.92 -0.03 8.22
C TYR A 349 7.44 -0.63 9.53
N ILE A 350 8.75 -0.89 9.56
CA ILE A 350 9.32 -1.92 10.45
C ILE A 350 9.79 -1.39 11.81
N GLU A 351 10.10 -0.09 11.95
CA GLU A 351 10.67 0.45 13.20
C GLU A 351 9.76 1.44 13.93
N GLY A 352 8.76 2.03 13.26
CA GLY A 352 7.98 3.14 13.79
C GLY A 352 6.66 2.77 14.47
N GLU A 353 5.99 3.77 15.05
CA GLU A 353 4.62 3.65 15.59
C GLU A 353 3.61 4.35 14.69
N ILE A 354 2.43 3.76 14.55
CA ILE A 354 1.25 4.35 13.91
C ILE A 354 0.25 4.71 15.01
N ILE A 355 -0.14 5.97 15.09
CA ILE A 355 -1.08 6.48 16.08
C ILE A 355 -2.29 7.06 15.35
N LEU A 356 -3.46 6.47 15.57
CA LEU A 356 -4.74 6.90 15.01
C LEU A 356 -5.67 7.32 16.15
N ILE A 357 -5.91 8.61 16.32
CA ILE A 357 -6.74 9.15 17.40
C ILE A 357 -7.90 9.96 16.86
N ASN A 358 -9.13 9.65 17.32
CA ASN A 358 -10.35 10.37 16.95
C ASN A 358 -10.59 10.50 15.43
N ASN A 359 -10.24 9.46 14.66
CA ASN A 359 -10.48 9.45 13.22
C ASN A 359 -11.83 8.80 12.90
N THR A 360 -12.45 9.19 11.79
CA THR A 360 -13.65 8.54 11.26
C THR A 360 -13.36 7.89 9.92
N PHE A 361 -13.63 6.59 9.83
CA PHE A 361 -13.57 5.79 8.60
C PHE A 361 -15.00 5.33 8.27
N LYS A 362 -15.58 5.92 7.22
CA LYS A 362 -16.96 5.64 6.84
C LYS A 362 -17.06 5.20 5.38
N GLU A 363 -17.74 4.09 5.15
CA GLU A 363 -18.11 3.64 3.79
C GLU A 363 -16.90 3.53 2.84
N ASN A 364 -15.70 3.23 3.36
CA ASN A 364 -14.54 2.98 2.51
C ASN A 364 -14.58 1.53 2.00
N GLU A 365 -14.05 1.32 0.80
CA GLU A 365 -14.16 0.06 0.08
C GLU A 365 -12.82 -0.39 -0.50
N SER A 366 -12.50 -1.67 -0.32
CA SER A 366 -11.38 -2.34 -0.98
C SER A 366 -11.82 -3.62 -1.67
N THR A 367 -11.28 -3.90 -2.86
CA THR A 367 -11.55 -5.15 -3.59
C THR A 367 -11.16 -6.41 -2.80
N TYR A 368 -10.06 -6.39 -2.05
CA TYR A 368 -9.56 -7.59 -1.36
C TYR A 368 -9.59 -7.45 0.16
N PHE A 369 -8.66 -6.70 0.73
CA PHE A 369 -8.45 -6.71 2.18
C PHE A 369 -8.43 -5.32 2.79
N GLY A 370 -9.01 -5.20 3.98
CA GLY A 370 -8.95 -3.97 4.77
C GLY A 370 -9.83 -2.88 4.16
N GLY A 371 -11.15 -2.97 4.37
CA GLY A 371 -12.10 -2.06 3.74
C GLY A 371 -11.85 -0.59 4.10
N ALA A 372 -11.32 -0.32 5.29
CA ALA A 372 -10.73 0.97 5.63
C ALA A 372 -9.20 0.93 5.62
N ILE A 373 -8.59 0.04 6.40
CA ILE A 373 -7.16 0.02 6.67
C ILE A 373 -6.59 -1.35 6.36
N TYR A 374 -5.53 -1.38 5.56
CA TYR A 374 -4.69 -2.56 5.37
C TYR A 374 -3.30 -2.32 5.95
N LEU A 375 -2.81 -3.26 6.75
CA LEU A 375 -1.51 -3.20 7.41
C LEU A 375 -0.69 -4.44 7.09
N ASN A 376 0.50 -4.25 6.50
CA ASN A 376 1.47 -5.30 6.26
C ASN A 376 2.84 -4.90 6.81
N LYS A 377 3.54 -5.85 7.45
CA LYS A 377 4.90 -5.68 7.99
C LYS A 377 5.07 -4.36 8.78
N PHE A 378 4.34 -4.25 9.88
CA PHE A 378 4.35 -3.09 10.77
C PHE A 378 4.79 -3.45 12.19
N ASN A 379 5.41 -2.51 12.90
CA ASN A 379 5.85 -2.71 14.30
C ASN A 379 4.70 -2.55 15.31
N LYS A 380 4.20 -1.32 15.45
CA LYS A 380 3.19 -0.97 16.46
C LYS A 380 2.11 -0.07 15.89
N ILE A 381 0.87 -0.37 16.26
CA ILE A 381 -0.28 0.49 16.00
C ILE A 381 -1.07 0.74 17.30
N SER A 382 -1.51 1.98 17.49
CA SER A 382 -2.50 2.38 18.49
C SER A 382 -3.68 3.04 17.79
N ILE A 383 -4.89 2.58 18.09
CA ILE A 383 -6.13 3.16 17.58
C ILE A 383 -7.00 3.52 18.79
N GLU A 384 -7.29 4.80 18.95
CA GLU A 384 -8.07 5.32 20.08
C GLU A 384 -9.17 6.26 19.59
N ASP A 385 -10.34 6.15 20.21
CA ASP A 385 -11.53 6.99 19.98
C ASP A 385 -11.95 7.13 18.50
N SER A 386 -11.55 6.17 17.66
CA SER A 386 -11.80 6.19 16.22
C SER A 386 -13.05 5.39 15.87
N LYS A 387 -13.76 5.77 14.80
CA LYS A 387 -15.01 5.15 14.37
C LYS A 387 -14.85 4.50 13.01
N PHE A 388 -15.31 3.26 12.87
CA PHE A 388 -15.30 2.48 11.64
C PHE A 388 -16.74 2.08 11.32
N THR A 389 -17.37 2.73 10.34
CA THR A 389 -18.78 2.52 10.02
C THR A 389 -18.97 2.17 8.56
N GLY A 390 -19.62 1.03 8.28
CA GLY A 390 -20.05 0.67 6.93
C GLY A 390 -18.90 0.43 5.93
N ASN A 391 -17.67 0.18 6.40
CA ASN A 391 -16.55 -0.13 5.51
C ASN A 391 -16.68 -1.56 4.96
N TYR A 392 -16.17 -1.80 3.75
CA TYR A 392 -16.34 -3.06 3.04
C TYR A 392 -15.02 -3.58 2.44
N ALA A 393 -14.73 -4.87 2.68
CA ALA A 393 -13.65 -5.59 2.02
C ALA A 393 -14.22 -6.75 1.21
N GLY A 394 -13.78 -6.90 -0.03
CA GLY A 394 -14.25 -7.98 -0.90
C GLY A 394 -13.82 -9.38 -0.42
N VAL A 395 -12.77 -9.53 0.39
CA VAL A 395 -12.34 -10.81 0.98
C VAL A 395 -12.46 -10.80 2.51
N SER A 396 -11.60 -10.04 3.21
CA SER A 396 -11.51 -10.10 4.68
C SER A 396 -11.11 -8.75 5.30
N GLY A 397 -11.50 -8.53 6.56
CA GLY A 397 -11.14 -7.33 7.33
C GLY A 397 -11.95 -6.13 6.86
N GLY A 398 -13.26 -6.17 7.06
CA GLY A 398 -14.18 -5.18 6.50
C GLY A 398 -13.87 -3.75 6.91
N ALA A 399 -13.31 -3.52 8.10
CA ALA A 399 -12.63 -2.27 8.42
C ALA A 399 -11.10 -2.44 8.39
N ILE A 400 -10.53 -3.35 9.17
CA ILE A 400 -9.07 -3.46 9.34
C ILE A 400 -8.60 -4.85 8.95
N TYR A 401 -7.58 -4.95 8.09
CA TYR A 401 -6.90 -6.21 7.82
C TYR A 401 -5.42 -6.12 8.13
N THR A 402 -4.88 -7.15 8.78
CA THR A 402 -3.47 -7.21 9.17
C THR A 402 -2.78 -8.46 8.64
N VAL A 403 -1.64 -8.28 7.98
CA VAL A 403 -0.72 -9.34 7.58
C VAL A 403 0.46 -9.36 8.56
N ASN A 404 0.80 -10.51 9.14
CA ASN A 404 2.05 -10.60 9.89
C ASN A 404 2.62 -12.01 10.10
N ASP A 405 3.94 -12.12 9.92
CA ASP A 405 4.79 -13.29 10.20
C ASP A 405 5.66 -13.11 11.47
N SER A 406 5.76 -11.92 12.09
CA SER A 406 6.58 -11.71 13.30
C SER A 406 6.24 -10.40 14.05
N ILE A 407 6.00 -10.49 15.37
CA ILE A 407 6.11 -9.41 16.38
C ILE A 407 5.41 -8.07 16.03
N SER A 408 4.09 -8.06 15.82
CA SER A 408 3.31 -6.82 15.96
C SER A 408 2.56 -6.82 17.28
N TYR A 409 2.83 -5.81 18.13
CA TYR A 409 1.98 -5.52 19.28
C TYR A 409 0.83 -4.64 18.80
N ILE A 410 -0.32 -5.26 18.54
CA ILE A 410 -1.58 -4.53 18.44
C ILE A 410 -1.96 -4.17 19.87
N SER A 411 -1.42 -3.04 20.32
CA SER A 411 -1.41 -2.71 21.74
C SER A 411 -2.77 -2.23 22.25
N ASN A 412 -3.64 -1.67 21.37
CA ASN A 412 -5.02 -1.28 21.69
C ASN A 412 -5.77 -0.93 20.39
N ILE A 413 -6.78 -1.73 20.01
CA ILE A 413 -7.82 -1.29 19.06
C ILE A 413 -9.03 -0.86 19.91
N LYS A 414 -9.09 0.43 20.26
CA LYS A 414 -10.23 1.05 20.97
C LYS A 414 -11.08 1.86 19.99
N GLY A 415 -11.58 1.18 18.97
CA GLY A 415 -12.45 1.76 17.96
C GLY A 415 -13.92 1.40 18.17
N ASN A 416 -14.83 2.24 17.70
CA ASN A 416 -16.24 1.89 17.56
C ASN A 416 -16.49 1.34 16.16
N PHE A 417 -16.82 0.06 16.06
CA PHE A 417 -17.10 -0.62 14.82
C PHE A 417 -18.60 -0.83 14.64
N LYS A 418 -19.14 -0.43 13.48
CA LYS A 418 -20.57 -0.56 13.19
C LYS A 418 -20.85 -0.86 11.72
N GLY A 419 -21.44 -2.02 11.45
CA GLY A 419 -21.96 -2.36 10.13
C GLY A 419 -20.90 -2.51 9.04
N ASN A 420 -19.63 -2.73 9.42
CA ASN A 420 -18.59 -3.10 8.48
C ASN A 420 -18.85 -4.53 7.97
N LYS A 421 -18.34 -4.85 6.78
CA LYS A 421 -18.63 -6.13 6.10
C LYS A 421 -17.39 -6.66 5.39
N ALA A 422 -17.25 -7.98 5.41
CA ALA A 422 -16.32 -8.71 4.57
C ALA A 422 -17.00 -9.95 3.99
N SER A 423 -16.65 -10.33 2.77
CA SER A 423 -17.33 -11.45 2.08
C SER A 423 -16.99 -12.82 2.64
N SER A 424 -15.76 -13.02 3.12
CA SER A 424 -15.31 -14.29 3.71
C SER A 424 -15.43 -14.27 5.24
N TYR A 425 -14.57 -13.52 5.94
CA TYR A 425 -14.55 -13.46 7.42
C TYR A 425 -14.04 -12.11 7.92
N GLY A 426 -14.15 -11.85 9.23
CA GLY A 426 -13.61 -10.63 9.83
C GLY A 426 -14.32 -9.36 9.38
N SER A 427 -15.61 -9.22 9.72
CA SER A 427 -16.41 -8.07 9.27
C SER A 427 -15.85 -6.73 9.78
N ASP A 428 -15.36 -6.69 11.01
CA ASP A 428 -14.73 -5.48 11.57
C ASP A 428 -13.22 -5.51 11.35
N TYR A 429 -12.54 -6.50 11.93
CA TYR A 429 -11.11 -6.67 11.74
C TYR A 429 -10.77 -8.15 11.58
N SER A 430 -9.68 -8.45 10.88
CA SER A 430 -9.10 -9.79 10.77
C SER A 430 -7.64 -9.76 10.38
N SER A 431 -6.99 -10.91 10.46
CA SER A 431 -5.66 -11.11 9.89
C SER A 431 -5.69 -12.15 8.78
N GLN A 432 -4.55 -12.35 8.13
CA GLN A 432 -4.31 -13.58 7.37
C GLN A 432 -4.51 -14.83 8.26
N PRO A 433 -4.77 -16.01 7.67
CA PRO A 433 -4.77 -17.28 8.40
C PRO A 433 -3.50 -17.43 9.24
N TYR A 434 -3.64 -17.88 10.49
CA TYR A 434 -2.55 -17.87 11.46
C TYR A 434 -2.29 -19.23 12.11
N TYR A 435 -3.34 -19.93 12.55
CA TYR A 435 -3.17 -21.23 13.19
C TYR A 435 -4.23 -22.25 12.84
N ILE A 436 -3.84 -23.51 12.95
CA ILE A 436 -4.72 -24.67 12.81
C ILE A 436 -4.91 -25.30 14.19
N ALA A 437 -6.17 -25.51 14.57
CA ALA A 437 -6.53 -26.22 15.80
C ALA A 437 -7.08 -27.61 15.47
N LEU A 438 -6.63 -28.60 16.23
CA LEU A 438 -7.27 -29.92 16.29
C LEU A 438 -8.41 -29.86 17.32
N ASN A 439 -9.64 -30.00 16.85
CA ASN A 439 -10.83 -29.81 17.67
C ASN A 439 -11.12 -31.00 18.60
N ASN A 440 -10.75 -32.20 18.17
CA ASN A 440 -11.08 -33.46 18.85
C ASN A 440 -9.89 -34.11 19.56
N TYR A 441 -8.90 -33.32 20.01
CA TYR A 441 -7.70 -33.84 20.68
C TYR A 441 -8.00 -34.76 21.88
N ASN A 442 -9.01 -34.41 22.68
CA ASN A 442 -9.36 -35.17 23.88
C ASN A 442 -9.92 -36.57 23.57
N ASP A 443 -10.42 -36.81 22.35
CA ASP A 443 -10.96 -38.11 21.97
C ASP A 443 -9.87 -39.18 21.86
N PHE A 444 -8.61 -38.77 21.67
CA PHE A 444 -7.46 -39.67 21.52
C PHE A 444 -6.84 -40.07 22.85
N ILE A 445 -7.11 -39.33 23.92
CA ILE A 445 -6.63 -39.66 25.25
C ILE A 445 -7.41 -40.90 25.69
N TYR A 446 -6.71 -42.02 25.87
CA TYR A 446 -7.24 -43.34 26.28
C TYR A 446 -7.84 -44.24 25.18
N GLN A 447 -7.87 -43.83 23.91
CA GLN A 447 -8.29 -44.74 22.83
C GLN A 447 -7.17 -45.70 22.42
N LYS A 448 -7.56 -46.95 22.14
CA LYS A 448 -6.70 -47.97 21.54
C LYS A 448 -7.08 -48.11 20.08
N TYR A 449 -6.11 -47.90 19.20
CA TYR A 449 -6.29 -48.10 17.77
C TYR A 449 -5.59 -49.39 17.35
N GLN A 450 -6.20 -50.11 16.41
CA GLN A 450 -5.63 -51.23 15.69
C GLN A 450 -5.18 -50.80 14.30
N SER A 451 -4.28 -51.57 13.69
CA SER A 451 -3.93 -51.37 12.29
C SER A 451 -5.17 -51.45 11.39
N GLY A 452 -5.36 -50.45 10.54
CA GLY A 452 -6.51 -50.31 9.65
C GLY A 452 -7.71 -49.55 10.24
N ASP A 453 -7.72 -49.24 11.54
CA ASP A 453 -8.77 -48.43 12.15
C ASP A 453 -8.82 -47.01 11.56
N TYR A 454 -10.03 -46.45 11.50
CA TYR A 454 -10.20 -45.03 11.19
C TYR A 454 -9.81 -44.17 12.39
N ILE A 455 -8.98 -43.16 12.14
CA ILE A 455 -8.51 -42.17 13.09
C ILE A 455 -9.07 -40.81 12.64
N PRO A 456 -10.33 -40.48 12.92
CA PRO A 456 -10.96 -39.27 12.41
C PRO A 456 -10.35 -38.04 13.08
N LEU A 457 -9.69 -37.17 12.31
CA LEU A 457 -9.10 -35.92 12.80
C LEU A 457 -9.89 -34.72 12.29
N GLU A 458 -10.27 -33.81 13.18
CA GLU A 458 -11.07 -32.62 12.85
C GLU A 458 -10.28 -31.34 13.09
N PHE A 459 -9.97 -30.61 12.02
CA PHE A 459 -9.18 -29.39 12.08
C PHE A 459 -9.99 -28.14 11.76
N SER A 460 -9.61 -27.02 12.36
CA SER A 460 -10.15 -25.70 12.02
C SER A 460 -9.08 -24.65 11.88
N LEU A 461 -9.27 -23.76 10.90
CA LEU A 461 -8.34 -22.70 10.53
C LEU A 461 -8.79 -21.37 11.13
N TYR A 462 -7.88 -20.71 11.84
CA TYR A 462 -8.15 -19.46 12.53
C TYR A 462 -7.16 -18.38 12.15
N ASP A 463 -7.60 -17.13 12.24
CA ASP A 463 -6.74 -15.96 12.17
C ASP A 463 -6.10 -15.64 13.53
N LYS A 464 -5.25 -14.62 13.59
CA LYS A 464 -4.53 -14.21 14.80
C LYS A 464 -5.43 -13.66 15.90
N TYR A 465 -6.68 -13.34 15.58
CA TYR A 465 -7.69 -12.85 16.53
C TYR A 465 -8.67 -13.95 16.95
N ASN A 466 -8.33 -15.22 16.70
CA ASN A 466 -9.15 -16.41 16.99
C ASN A 466 -10.48 -16.43 16.23
N GLN A 467 -10.54 -15.82 15.05
CA GLN A 467 -11.73 -15.87 14.18
C GLN A 467 -11.59 -17.04 13.20
N LEU A 468 -12.67 -17.82 13.05
CA LEU A 468 -12.71 -18.90 12.07
C LEU A 468 -12.62 -18.34 10.63
N VAL A 469 -11.69 -18.85 9.84
CA VAL A 469 -11.47 -18.43 8.44
C VAL A 469 -12.52 -19.08 7.55
N VAL A 470 -13.73 -18.53 7.54
CA VAL A 470 -14.83 -18.99 6.68
C VAL A 470 -14.66 -18.45 5.27
N ASP A 471 -13.82 -19.11 4.48
CA ASP A 471 -13.46 -18.63 3.16
C ASP A 471 -14.50 -18.98 2.07
N ARG A 472 -15.54 -18.15 1.98
CA ARG A 472 -16.65 -18.35 1.01
C ARG A 472 -16.21 -18.14 -0.44
N LEU A 473 -15.17 -17.33 -0.65
CA LEU A 473 -14.63 -17.01 -1.97
C LEU A 473 -13.54 -17.98 -2.44
N LYS A 474 -13.14 -18.95 -1.60
CA LYS A 474 -12.05 -19.89 -1.87
C LYS A 474 -10.69 -19.22 -2.11
N TYR A 475 -10.49 -18.01 -1.55
CA TYR A 475 -9.23 -17.28 -1.63
C TYR A 475 -8.05 -18.02 -0.98
N PHE A 476 -8.29 -18.76 0.11
CA PHE A 476 -7.32 -19.53 0.89
C PHE A 476 -7.47 -21.05 0.67
N SER A 477 -8.03 -21.45 -0.48
CA SER A 477 -8.30 -22.87 -0.79
C SER A 477 -7.05 -23.69 -1.11
N ASP A 478 -5.90 -23.03 -1.23
CA ASP A 478 -4.56 -23.60 -1.42
C ASP A 478 -3.95 -24.13 -0.11
N ILE A 479 -4.51 -23.76 1.05
CA ILE A 479 -4.06 -24.29 2.35
C ILE A 479 -4.47 -25.76 2.46
N THR A 480 -3.47 -26.64 2.43
CA THR A 480 -3.64 -28.08 2.60
C THR A 480 -2.95 -28.57 3.87
N LEU A 481 -3.55 -29.59 4.47
CA LEU A 481 -3.07 -30.25 5.67
C LEU A 481 -2.61 -31.66 5.32
N LYS A 482 -1.48 -32.06 5.89
CA LYS A 482 -0.92 -33.40 5.78
C LYS A 482 -0.59 -33.95 7.16
N VAL A 483 -0.99 -35.19 7.40
CA VAL A 483 -0.61 -35.97 8.57
C VAL A 483 0.58 -36.85 8.20
N GLU A 484 1.67 -36.66 8.94
CA GLU A 484 2.88 -37.48 8.90
C GLU A 484 2.92 -38.41 10.10
N VAL A 485 3.55 -39.57 9.91
CA VAL A 485 3.66 -40.60 10.94
C VAL A 485 5.15 -40.75 11.21
N GLU A 486 5.54 -40.44 12.43
CA GLU A 486 6.90 -40.65 12.93
C GLU A 486 6.92 -41.82 13.90
N LEU A 487 8.04 -42.53 13.89
CA LEU A 487 8.31 -43.64 14.77
C LEU A 487 9.21 -43.18 15.91
N ASN A 488 9.11 -43.83 17.05
CA ASN A 488 10.07 -43.64 18.13
C ASN A 488 11.39 -44.37 17.79
N ASP A 489 12.51 -43.90 18.33
CA ASP A 489 13.87 -44.42 18.04
C ASP A 489 14.00 -45.95 18.20
N ASP A 490 13.25 -46.56 19.14
CA ASP A 490 13.24 -48.01 19.37
C ASP A 490 12.56 -48.82 18.22
N ASP A 491 11.60 -48.20 17.51
CA ASP A 491 10.82 -48.83 16.42
C ASP A 491 11.49 -48.61 15.04
N GLU A 492 12.39 -47.62 14.89
CA GLU A 492 13.17 -47.40 13.65
C GLU A 492 14.17 -48.53 13.37
N MET A 493 14.59 -49.27 14.39
CA MET A 493 15.54 -50.39 14.26
C MET A 493 14.89 -51.72 13.85
N LEU A 494 13.58 -51.74 13.59
CA LEU A 494 12.86 -52.95 13.19
C LEU A 494 13.07 -53.26 11.70
N ASP A 495 13.97 -54.19 11.39
CA ASP A 495 14.09 -54.78 10.05
C ASP A 495 12.71 -55.21 9.52
N SER A 496 12.42 -54.90 8.25
CA SER A 496 11.18 -55.23 7.49
C SER A 496 9.87 -54.54 7.93
N LEU A 497 9.93 -53.40 8.62
CA LEU A 497 8.74 -52.59 8.94
C LEU A 497 8.07 -52.02 7.67
N ILE A 498 6.75 -52.17 7.54
CA ILE A 498 5.95 -51.60 6.45
C ILE A 498 4.81 -50.79 7.06
N ILE A 499 4.66 -49.54 6.60
CA ILE A 499 3.59 -48.62 7.02
C ILE A 499 2.98 -47.96 5.80
N ASN A 500 1.67 -48.09 5.66
CA ASN A 500 0.89 -47.43 4.62
C ASN A 500 -0.14 -46.49 5.25
N LYS A 501 -0.25 -45.27 4.72
CA LYS A 501 -1.22 -44.26 5.14
C LYS A 501 -2.17 -43.91 4.01
N SER A 502 -3.43 -43.66 4.34
CA SER A 502 -4.42 -43.16 3.39
C SER A 502 -5.40 -42.23 4.09
N GLY A 503 -6.01 -41.31 3.34
CA GLY A 503 -6.87 -40.25 3.92
C GLY A 503 -6.11 -39.24 4.79
N ASN A 504 -4.79 -39.17 4.64
CA ASN A 504 -3.89 -38.37 5.50
C ASN A 504 -3.64 -36.95 4.97
N ILE A 505 -4.33 -36.55 3.89
CA ILE A 505 -4.24 -35.20 3.30
C ILE A 505 -5.64 -34.64 3.18
N GLY A 506 -5.82 -33.37 3.53
CA GLY A 506 -7.08 -32.65 3.40
C GLY A 506 -6.86 -31.18 3.07
N SER A 507 -7.94 -30.49 2.72
CA SER A 507 -7.94 -29.04 2.47
C SER A 507 -9.03 -28.37 3.31
N PHE A 508 -8.85 -27.10 3.59
CA PHE A 508 -9.83 -26.34 4.36
C PHE A 508 -11.00 -25.89 3.48
N VAL A 509 -12.21 -26.31 3.86
CA VAL A 509 -13.47 -25.86 3.27
C VAL A 509 -14.25 -25.12 4.34
N GLN A 510 -14.55 -23.84 4.11
CA GLN A 510 -15.20 -22.97 5.11
C GLN A 510 -14.46 -22.97 6.47
N GLY A 511 -13.13 -23.04 6.44
CA GLY A 511 -12.29 -23.04 7.63
C GLY A 511 -12.21 -24.38 8.35
N LYS A 512 -12.71 -25.48 7.78
CA LYS A 512 -12.67 -26.83 8.37
C LYS A 512 -11.98 -27.84 7.46
N CYS A 513 -11.21 -28.75 8.06
CA CYS A 513 -10.59 -29.89 7.36
C CYS A 513 -10.84 -31.16 8.18
N ASP A 514 -11.70 -32.05 7.67
CA ASP A 514 -12.06 -33.30 8.34
C ASP A 514 -11.39 -34.49 7.63
N LEU A 515 -10.47 -35.16 8.31
CA LEU A 515 -9.82 -36.39 7.82
C LEU A 515 -10.56 -37.64 8.31
N LYS A 516 -11.84 -37.76 7.95
CA LYS A 516 -12.75 -38.81 8.46
C LYS A 516 -12.31 -40.24 8.15
N TYR A 517 -11.56 -40.40 7.06
CA TYR A 517 -11.11 -41.70 6.56
C TYR A 517 -9.60 -41.90 6.71
N PHE A 518 -8.94 -41.09 7.55
CA PHE A 518 -7.53 -41.29 7.84
C PHE A 518 -7.34 -42.64 8.53
N ARG A 519 -6.42 -43.45 8.00
CA ARG A 519 -6.08 -44.77 8.54
C ARG A 519 -4.61 -45.09 8.30
N ILE A 520 -4.07 -45.91 9.19
CA ILE A 520 -2.69 -46.38 9.14
C ILE A 520 -2.70 -47.90 9.16
N LEU A 521 -2.04 -48.50 8.19
CA LEU A 521 -1.85 -49.94 8.04
C LEU A 521 -0.38 -50.25 8.35
N SER A 522 -0.13 -51.14 9.31
CA SER A 522 1.20 -51.63 9.66
C SER A 522 1.24 -53.16 9.64
N ASN A 523 2.44 -53.70 9.47
CA ASN A 523 2.72 -55.12 9.66
C ASN A 523 3.17 -55.47 11.09
N LYS A 524 3.30 -54.50 12.00
CA LYS A 524 3.67 -54.68 13.41
C LYS A 524 2.84 -53.77 14.33
N SER A 525 2.84 -54.08 15.63
CA SER A 525 2.36 -53.13 16.64
C SER A 525 3.44 -52.07 16.88
N LEU A 526 3.04 -50.79 16.98
CA LEU A 526 3.97 -49.66 16.99
C LEU A 526 3.50 -48.57 17.96
N ASN A 527 4.45 -47.82 18.51
CA ASN A 527 4.17 -46.51 19.09
C ASN A 527 4.48 -45.44 18.03
N ILE A 528 3.48 -44.66 17.67
CA ILE A 528 3.59 -43.68 16.59
C ILE A 528 3.31 -42.27 17.10
N THR A 529 3.94 -41.29 16.47
CA THR A 529 3.64 -39.88 16.64
C THR A 529 3.03 -39.36 15.35
N LEU A 530 1.79 -38.90 15.39
CA LEU A 530 1.17 -38.17 14.29
C LEU A 530 1.66 -36.73 14.33
N LYS A 531 2.37 -36.28 13.31
CA LYS A 531 2.74 -34.87 13.12
C LYS A 531 1.86 -34.21 12.08
N PHE A 532 1.55 -32.95 12.30
CA PHE A 532 0.73 -32.15 11.39
C PHE A 532 1.58 -31.14 10.65
N VAL A 533 1.45 -31.14 9.33
CA VAL A 533 2.21 -30.30 8.41
C VAL A 533 1.22 -29.60 7.48
N SER A 534 1.48 -28.34 7.15
CA SER A 534 0.73 -27.62 6.13
C SER A 534 1.62 -27.47 4.89
N ASP A 535 1.16 -27.96 3.74
CA ASP A 535 1.88 -27.80 2.46
C ASP A 535 1.50 -26.42 1.87
N ASN A 536 2.08 -25.35 2.42
CA ASN A 536 2.30 -24.04 1.77
C ASN A 536 2.98 -23.08 2.76
N ASN A 537 4.21 -22.66 2.44
CA ASN A 537 5.07 -21.87 3.33
C ASN A 537 4.72 -20.36 3.39
N ASP A 538 3.78 -19.86 2.59
CA ASP A 538 3.52 -18.42 2.48
C ASP A 538 2.79 -17.81 3.71
N TYR A 539 2.07 -18.63 4.49
CA TYR A 539 1.25 -18.15 5.62
C TYR A 539 1.84 -18.44 7.01
N HIS A 540 3.03 -19.06 7.09
CA HIS A 540 3.72 -19.39 8.35
C HIS A 540 2.79 -19.95 9.46
N LEU A 541 1.87 -20.85 9.08
CA LEU A 541 0.83 -21.37 9.97
C LEU A 541 1.42 -22.16 11.13
N ILE A 542 0.89 -21.94 12.33
CA ILE A 542 1.22 -22.72 13.53
C ILE A 542 0.11 -23.72 13.86
N PHE A 543 0.47 -24.80 14.56
CA PHE A 543 -0.47 -25.77 15.08
C PHE A 543 -0.60 -25.62 16.59
N ASN A 544 -1.82 -25.47 17.11
CA ASN A 544 -2.04 -25.44 18.56
C ASN A 544 -1.66 -26.77 19.22
N THR A 545 -1.81 -27.87 18.47
CA THR A 545 -1.35 -29.20 18.85
C THR A 545 -0.45 -29.66 17.73
N THR A 546 0.85 -29.79 17.99
CA THR A 546 1.85 -30.14 16.97
C THR A 546 1.87 -31.64 16.65
N SER A 547 1.50 -32.48 17.62
CA SER A 547 1.44 -33.91 17.44
C SER A 547 0.47 -34.63 18.38
N ILE A 548 0.15 -35.87 18.02
CA ILE A 548 -0.57 -36.82 18.88
C ILE A 548 0.26 -38.11 18.96
N ASN A 549 0.47 -38.62 20.16
CA ASN A 549 1.10 -39.92 20.36
C ASN A 549 0.02 -41.00 20.45
N LEU A 550 0.12 -42.03 19.63
CA LEU A 550 -0.81 -43.15 19.57
C LEU A 550 -0.07 -44.48 19.64
N LYS A 551 -0.75 -45.51 20.12
CA LYS A 551 -0.28 -46.89 20.04
C LYS A 551 -1.16 -47.68 19.09
N LEU A 552 -0.56 -48.17 18.00
CA LEU A 552 -1.19 -49.10 17.07
C LEU A 552 -0.97 -50.53 17.55
N ASN A 553 -2.05 -51.22 17.90
CA ASN A 553 -2.01 -52.60 18.35
C ASN A 553 -2.30 -53.57 17.19
N GLY A 554 -1.85 -54.82 17.37
CA GLY A 554 -2.30 -55.96 16.58
C GLY A 554 -3.76 -56.30 16.82
N CYS A 555 -4.30 -57.21 16.00
CA CYS A 555 -5.63 -57.79 16.19
C CYS A 555 -5.67 -58.65 17.45
N ASP A 556 -6.80 -58.67 18.17
CA ASP A 556 -7.00 -59.62 19.27
C ASP A 556 -7.31 -60.99 18.66
N SER A 557 -6.30 -61.85 18.62
CA SER A 557 -6.38 -63.19 18.03
C SER A 557 -7.45 -64.10 18.64
N ARG A 558 -8.02 -63.73 19.80
CA ARG A 558 -9.13 -64.48 20.40
C ARG A 558 -10.47 -64.22 19.74
N ASN A 559 -10.67 -63.01 19.20
CA ASN A 559 -11.99 -62.53 18.79
C ASN A 559 -12.00 -61.86 17.39
N GLN A 560 -10.85 -61.68 16.75
CA GLN A 560 -10.73 -60.98 15.47
C GLN A 560 -9.86 -61.77 14.48
N VAL A 561 -10.21 -61.70 13.20
CA VAL A 561 -9.43 -62.28 12.09
C VAL A 561 -8.40 -61.26 11.62
N THR A 562 -7.15 -61.68 11.43
CA THR A 562 -6.08 -60.81 10.94
C THR A 562 -5.98 -60.92 9.42
N ILE A 563 -6.50 -59.95 8.67
CA ILE A 563 -6.38 -59.95 7.21
C ILE A 563 -5.08 -59.29 6.80
N ILE A 564 -4.29 -59.97 5.98
CA ILE A 564 -3.02 -59.44 5.44
C ILE A 564 -3.24 -59.01 3.99
N ASP A 565 -2.92 -57.75 3.68
CA ASP A 565 -3.04 -57.20 2.34
C ASP A 565 -1.85 -57.58 1.43
N ASN A 566 -1.96 -57.26 0.13
CA ASN A 566 -0.90 -57.50 -0.85
C ASN A 566 0.42 -56.77 -0.52
N ASN A 567 0.36 -55.72 0.31
CA ASN A 567 1.51 -54.95 0.76
C ASN A 567 2.08 -55.48 2.08
N ARG A 568 1.60 -56.63 2.57
CA ARG A 568 1.99 -57.30 3.83
C ARG A 568 1.65 -56.52 5.10
N CYS A 569 0.78 -55.52 5.05
CA CYS A 569 0.20 -54.91 6.24
C CYS A 569 -1.03 -55.72 6.68
N PHE A 570 -1.39 -55.64 7.96
CA PHE A 570 -2.60 -56.31 8.45
C PHE A 570 -3.70 -55.30 8.84
N HIS A 571 -4.96 -55.73 8.77
CA HIS A 571 -6.09 -55.08 9.43
C HIS A 571 -6.99 -56.13 10.11
N CYS A 572 -7.79 -55.68 11.07
CA CYS A 572 -8.60 -56.56 11.89
C CYS A 572 -10.05 -56.57 11.41
N GLU A 573 -10.62 -57.76 11.21
CA GLU A 573 -12.03 -57.94 10.87
C GLU A 573 -12.75 -58.75 11.94
N GLN A 574 -14.05 -58.50 12.09
CA GLN A 574 -14.90 -59.38 12.87
C GLN A 574 -15.07 -60.70 12.11
N PRO A 575 -14.97 -61.86 12.80
CA PRO A 575 -15.11 -63.15 12.15
C PRO A 575 -16.51 -63.30 11.55
N ILE A 576 -16.57 -63.78 10.32
CA ILE A 576 -17.81 -64.09 9.60
C ILE A 576 -18.07 -65.58 9.78
N CYS A 577 -19.13 -65.93 10.50
CA CYS A 577 -19.61 -67.30 10.64
C CYS A 577 -20.88 -67.52 9.82
N HIS A 578 -21.29 -68.78 9.70
CA HIS A 578 -22.57 -69.12 9.06
C HIS A 578 -23.75 -68.47 9.78
N SER A 579 -24.85 -68.24 9.05
CA SER A 579 -26.04 -67.54 9.58
C SER A 579 -26.68 -68.16 10.83
N TRP A 580 -26.48 -69.47 11.06
CA TRP A 580 -26.95 -70.17 12.26
C TRP A 580 -26.13 -69.82 13.51
N CYS A 581 -24.89 -69.34 13.35
CA CYS A 581 -24.04 -68.86 14.43
C CYS A 581 -24.43 -67.45 14.87
N ASN A 582 -25.46 -67.34 15.72
CA ASN A 582 -25.99 -66.05 16.15
C ASN A 582 -25.48 -65.64 17.55
N SER A 583 -25.31 -64.33 17.74
CA SER A 583 -24.73 -63.74 18.94
C SER A 583 -25.56 -63.92 20.23
N THR A 584 -26.76 -64.49 20.16
CA THR A 584 -27.61 -64.73 21.34
C THR A 584 -27.11 -65.96 22.10
N VAL A 585 -26.83 -67.06 21.39
CA VAL A 585 -26.54 -68.39 21.96
C VAL A 585 -25.14 -68.90 21.66
N SER A 586 -24.40 -68.25 20.75
CA SER A 586 -23.03 -68.62 20.39
C SER A 586 -22.10 -67.41 20.22
N TYR A 587 -20.81 -67.68 20.17
CA TYR A 587 -19.74 -66.77 19.80
C TYR A 587 -19.16 -67.19 18.44
N CYS A 588 -19.02 -66.24 17.53
CA CYS A 588 -18.26 -66.46 16.30
C CYS A 588 -16.80 -66.09 16.57
N LEU A 589 -15.88 -67.05 16.45
CA LEU A 589 -14.47 -66.90 16.77
C LEU A 589 -13.61 -67.12 15.50
N PRO A 590 -12.43 -66.47 15.41
CA PRO A 590 -11.51 -66.65 14.29
C PRO A 590 -10.92 -68.06 14.24
N SER A 591 -10.61 -68.55 13.04
CA SER A 591 -9.97 -69.86 12.83
C SER A 591 -8.59 -69.95 13.50
N THR A 592 -8.32 -71.05 14.21
CA THR A 592 -6.97 -71.34 14.72
C THR A 592 -6.03 -71.91 13.66
N ILE A 593 -6.58 -72.52 12.60
CA ILE A 593 -5.82 -73.18 11.52
C ILE A 593 -5.54 -72.20 10.38
N ASN A 594 -6.53 -71.39 10.00
CA ASN A 594 -6.43 -70.38 8.93
C ASN A 594 -6.70 -68.97 9.49
N PRO A 595 -5.85 -68.44 10.38
CA PRO A 595 -6.10 -67.20 11.13
C PRO A 595 -6.17 -65.92 10.26
N ASN A 596 -5.81 -66.03 8.98
CA ASN A 596 -5.79 -64.92 8.02
C ASN A 596 -6.90 -64.99 6.96
N VAL A 597 -7.86 -65.92 7.08
CA VAL A 597 -8.96 -66.06 6.13
C VAL A 597 -10.28 -65.88 6.87
N ASN A 598 -11.00 -64.80 6.56
CA ASN A 598 -12.29 -64.52 7.16
C ASN A 598 -13.42 -65.14 6.34
N SER A 599 -13.80 -66.38 6.66
CA SER A 599 -14.85 -67.13 5.96
C SER A 599 -15.66 -67.99 6.93
N PRO A 600 -16.99 -68.13 6.72
CA PRO A 600 -17.83 -69.07 7.45
C PRO A 600 -17.30 -70.51 7.48
N GLU A 601 -16.56 -70.91 6.44
CA GLU A 601 -16.00 -72.26 6.32
C GLU A 601 -14.83 -72.52 7.28
N TYR A 602 -14.16 -71.47 7.76
CA TYR A 602 -12.96 -71.59 8.58
C TYR A 602 -13.11 -71.04 10.00
N ASN A 603 -13.95 -70.04 10.18
CA ASN A 603 -14.24 -69.46 11.50
C ASN A 603 -15.10 -70.41 12.33
N GLU A 604 -14.88 -70.42 13.65
CA GLU A 604 -15.48 -71.39 14.56
C GLU A 604 -16.69 -70.78 15.27
N CYS A 605 -17.80 -71.51 15.30
CA CYS A 605 -18.95 -71.15 16.12
C CYS A 605 -18.90 -71.92 17.44
N VAL A 606 -18.78 -71.20 18.56
CA VAL A 606 -18.68 -71.80 19.90
C VAL A 606 -19.90 -71.44 20.72
N CYS A 607 -20.59 -72.45 21.26
CA CYS A 607 -21.78 -72.23 22.08
C CYS A 607 -21.44 -71.51 23.39
N LYS A 608 -22.33 -70.61 23.82
CA LYS A 608 -22.22 -69.98 25.12
C LYS A 608 -22.55 -70.99 26.23
N ASP A 609 -22.07 -70.72 27.43
CA ASP A 609 -22.40 -71.51 28.62
C ASP A 609 -23.92 -71.68 28.76
N GLY A 610 -24.37 -72.92 28.92
CA GLY A 610 -25.79 -73.29 28.94
C GLY A 610 -26.37 -73.72 27.59
N TYR A 611 -25.59 -73.69 26.50
CA TYR A 611 -26.01 -74.13 25.16
C TYR A 611 -25.04 -75.16 24.56
N THR A 612 -25.55 -76.12 23.79
CA THR A 612 -24.80 -77.18 23.10
C THR A 612 -25.48 -77.56 21.76
N GLY A 613 -24.91 -78.54 21.05
CA GLY A 613 -25.32 -78.93 19.70
C GLY A 613 -24.57 -78.17 18.59
N GLU A 614 -24.61 -78.69 17.37
CA GLU A 614 -23.83 -78.17 16.21
C GLU A 614 -24.14 -76.69 15.90
N ASP A 615 -25.39 -76.27 16.13
CA ASP A 615 -25.87 -74.89 15.95
C ASP A 615 -26.17 -74.16 17.29
N CYS A 616 -25.73 -74.71 18.43
CA CYS A 616 -25.98 -74.15 19.77
C CYS A 616 -27.48 -74.00 20.14
N GLN A 617 -28.32 -74.91 19.63
CA GLN A 617 -29.76 -74.88 19.81
C GLN A 617 -30.25 -75.67 21.04
N GLU A 618 -29.40 -76.51 21.63
CA GLU A 618 -29.76 -77.37 22.76
C GLU A 618 -29.39 -76.70 24.07
N TYR A 619 -30.33 -76.58 25.02
CA TYR A 619 -30.05 -76.00 26.34
C TYR A 619 -29.52 -77.07 27.29
N ILE A 620 -28.42 -76.78 27.98
CA ILE A 620 -27.84 -77.65 28.99
C ILE A 620 -28.62 -77.44 30.29
N TYR A 621 -29.44 -78.41 30.66
CA TYR A 621 -30.10 -78.43 31.97
C TYR A 621 -29.12 -79.04 32.99
N GLU A 622 -28.64 -78.25 33.95
CA GLU A 622 -27.96 -78.80 35.13
C GLU A 622 -29.01 -79.49 36.02
N ASP A 623 -28.90 -80.81 36.18
CA ASP A 623 -29.58 -81.52 37.26
C ASP A 623 -28.94 -81.09 38.59
N LEU A 624 -29.64 -80.23 39.34
CA LEU A 624 -29.34 -79.93 40.74
C LEU A 624 -29.46 -81.22 41.58
N LEU A 625 -28.32 -81.84 41.89
CA LEU A 625 -28.19 -82.87 42.92
C LEU A 625 -27.35 -82.36 44.09
#